data_AF-A0A1I7TBN9-F1
#
_entry.id   AF-A0A1I7TBN9-F1
#
_cell.length_a   1.000
_cell.length_b   1.000
_cell.length_c   1.000
_cell.angle_alpha   90.00
_cell.angle_beta   90.00
_cell.angle_gamma   90.00
#
_symmetry.space_group_name_H-M   'P 1'
#
loop_
_entity.id
_entity.type
_entity.pdbx_description
1 polymer ?
#
loop_
_entity_poly.entity_id
_entity_poly.type
_entity_poly.pdbx_seq_one_letter_code
_entity_poly.pdbx_strand_id
1 'polypeptide(L)'
;MILANHYHRVRANNGYQETYHPHNPKILQKTVDFKAYSNKDSSVAVTLATGTEAFSQTSWSIINKFYSQRYVHLKEDAAGLERVPKNFVAFSMTTFDFKIGAHCHDFVLREKHAGVKGHMTYKRLTKTVQAAYFNHENGIQYLAGVTYYSVPSESKADYHCADRHMMVQEFVRAKHFTNVNRGLRKYYIDYKKYGRYCEAVGRRVVVYAGKPDGQICHVDFDPVTLRTTNNGCANCGKDFKNYKFETKKKKQVEKQGVVTEDGFDTLPEVTESKDDDFDKLEDAKEAKDAAPAK
;
A
#
# COMPACT_ATOMS: atom_id res chain seq x y z
N MET A 1 -30.35 8.35 -3.49
CA MET A 1 -28.95 8.30 -3.97
C MET A 1 -28.08 9.47 -3.50
N ILE A 2 -28.61 10.70 -3.34
CA ILE A 2 -27.85 11.92 -2.97
C ILE A 2 -27.27 11.87 -1.54
N LEU A 3 -28.04 11.33 -0.56
CA LEU A 3 -27.62 11.22 0.84
C LEU A 3 -26.43 10.26 1.07
N ALA A 4 -26.35 9.17 0.30
CA ALA A 4 -25.23 8.22 0.40
C ALA A 4 -23.92 8.88 -0.05
N ASN A 5 -23.94 9.67 -1.13
CA ASN A 5 -22.74 10.39 -1.60
C ASN A 5 -22.30 11.50 -0.62
N HIS A 6 -23.23 12.16 0.06
CA HIS A 6 -22.90 13.15 1.09
C HIS A 6 -22.24 12.50 2.33
N TYR A 7 -22.81 11.41 2.84
CA TYR A 7 -22.25 10.67 3.98
C TYR A 7 -20.83 10.14 3.73
N HIS A 8 -20.56 9.71 2.50
CA HIS A 8 -19.24 9.24 2.11
C HIS A 8 -18.21 10.35 1.91
N ARG A 9 -18.62 11.52 1.40
CA ARG A 9 -17.73 12.70 1.35
C ARG A 9 -17.30 13.13 2.76
N VAL A 10 -18.22 13.14 3.72
CA VAL A 10 -17.92 13.50 5.11
C VAL A 10 -16.97 12.49 5.76
N ARG A 11 -17.16 11.17 5.54
CA ARG A 11 -16.25 10.13 6.05
C ARG A 11 -14.90 10.07 5.33
N ALA A 12 -14.85 10.41 4.05
CA ALA A 12 -13.58 10.56 3.33
C ALA A 12 -12.78 11.75 3.87
N ASN A 13 -13.45 12.86 4.22
CA ASN A 13 -12.82 14.04 4.83
C ASN A 13 -12.36 13.79 6.29
N ASN A 14 -13.14 13.04 7.08
CA ASN A 14 -12.80 12.76 8.49
C ASN A 14 -11.97 11.48 8.68
N GLY A 15 -11.78 10.69 7.62
CA GLY A 15 -11.21 9.35 7.66
C GLY A 15 -12.18 8.30 8.22
N TYR A 16 -12.01 7.05 7.78
CA TYR A 16 -12.71 5.93 8.42
C TYR A 16 -12.00 5.53 9.71
N GLN A 17 -12.78 5.16 10.73
CA GLN A 17 -12.27 4.63 11.98
C GLN A 17 -11.58 3.28 11.77
N GLU A 18 -10.54 3.03 12.54
CA GLU A 18 -9.88 1.74 12.64
C GLU A 18 -10.66 0.79 13.55
N THR A 19 -10.78 -0.48 13.16
CA THR A 19 -11.62 -1.50 13.82
C THR A 19 -10.86 -2.81 14.02
N TYR A 20 -11.27 -3.62 15.00
CA TYR A 20 -10.70 -4.96 15.21
C TYR A 20 -11.23 -6.01 14.23
N HIS A 21 -12.39 -5.74 13.61
CA HIS A 21 -12.97 -6.62 12.60
C HIS A 21 -12.89 -5.97 11.22
N PRO A 22 -12.60 -6.74 10.17
CA PRO A 22 -12.58 -6.22 8.80
C PRO A 22 -13.98 -5.80 8.37
N HIS A 23 -14.05 -4.78 7.53
CA HIS A 23 -15.28 -4.48 6.80
C HIS A 23 -15.62 -5.65 5.87
N ASN A 24 -16.87 -6.11 5.93
CA ASN A 24 -17.38 -7.16 5.05
C ASN A 24 -18.39 -6.56 4.07
N PRO A 25 -17.97 -6.09 2.88
CA PRO A 25 -18.88 -5.51 1.91
C PRO A 25 -19.80 -6.58 1.29
N LYS A 26 -21.04 -6.19 0.95
CA LYS A 26 -22.06 -7.10 0.40
C LYS A 26 -21.59 -7.89 -0.84
N ILE A 27 -20.64 -7.36 -1.61
CA ILE A 27 -20.11 -8.05 -2.79
C ILE A 27 -19.44 -9.39 -2.44
N LEU A 28 -18.92 -9.54 -1.21
CA LEU A 28 -18.33 -10.80 -0.74
C LEU A 28 -19.36 -11.90 -0.51
N GLN A 29 -20.66 -11.59 -0.43
CA GLN A 29 -21.71 -12.62 -0.34
C GLN A 29 -21.82 -13.44 -1.63
N LYS A 30 -21.25 -12.95 -2.74
CA LYS A 30 -21.20 -13.64 -4.03
C LYS A 30 -19.98 -14.56 -4.17
N THR A 31 -19.18 -14.72 -3.11
CA THR A 31 -17.95 -15.51 -3.16
C THR A 31 -18.25 -16.98 -3.42
N VAL A 32 -17.53 -17.56 -4.38
CA VAL A 32 -17.60 -18.99 -4.70
C VAL A 32 -16.24 -19.68 -4.64
N ASP A 33 -15.16 -18.92 -4.75
CA ASP A 33 -13.81 -19.47 -4.74
C ASP A 33 -12.81 -18.42 -4.21
N PHE A 34 -11.69 -18.91 -3.67
CA PHE A 34 -10.61 -18.12 -3.13
C PHE A 34 -9.27 -18.75 -3.51
N LYS A 35 -8.40 -17.97 -4.15
CA LYS A 35 -7.08 -18.41 -4.58
C LYS A 35 -6.01 -17.49 -4.01
N ALA A 36 -5.12 -18.03 -3.19
CA ALA A 36 -3.93 -17.34 -2.72
C ALA A 36 -2.71 -17.77 -3.54
N TYR A 37 -1.89 -16.80 -3.90
CA TYR A 37 -0.63 -16.95 -4.61
C TYR A 37 0.45 -16.35 -3.73
N SER A 38 1.49 -17.12 -3.43
CA SER A 38 2.56 -16.67 -2.54
C SER A 38 3.89 -17.23 -2.97
N ASN A 39 4.93 -16.40 -2.90
CA ASN A 39 6.32 -16.85 -2.88
C ASN A 39 6.95 -16.48 -1.53
N LYS A 40 8.28 -16.54 -1.42
CA LYS A 40 9.03 -16.21 -0.20
C LYS A 40 8.86 -14.74 0.26
N ASP A 41 8.60 -13.83 -0.68
CA ASP A 41 8.66 -12.38 -0.47
C ASP A 41 7.30 -11.70 -0.61
N SER A 42 6.33 -12.28 -1.31
CA SER A 42 5.07 -11.62 -1.64
C SER A 42 3.92 -12.60 -1.60
N SER A 43 2.74 -12.10 -1.24
CA SER A 43 1.50 -12.85 -1.30
C SER A 43 0.38 -11.96 -1.83
N VAL A 44 -0.37 -12.50 -2.79
CA VAL A 44 -1.60 -11.91 -3.32
C VAL A 44 -2.70 -12.96 -3.29
N ALA A 45 -3.95 -12.53 -3.18
CA ALA A 45 -5.07 -13.46 -3.26
C ALA A 45 -6.25 -12.84 -4.00
N VAL A 46 -6.98 -13.70 -4.69
CA VAL A 46 -8.16 -13.33 -5.46
C VAL A 46 -9.36 -14.07 -4.90
N THR A 47 -10.41 -13.32 -4.57
CA THR A 47 -11.73 -13.86 -4.24
C THR A 47 -12.63 -13.73 -5.47
N LEU A 48 -13.28 -14.83 -5.86
CA LEU A 48 -14.01 -14.95 -7.12
C LEU A 48 -15.51 -15.12 -6.86
N ALA A 49 -16.33 -14.65 -7.80
CA ALA A 49 -17.76 -14.89 -7.85
C ALA A 49 -18.17 -15.73 -9.08
N THR A 50 -19.37 -16.29 -9.07
CA THR A 50 -20.00 -16.90 -10.25
C THR A 50 -20.41 -15.83 -11.27
N GLY A 51 -20.15 -16.09 -12.55
CA GLY A 51 -20.56 -15.24 -13.67
C GLY A 51 -19.69 -14.01 -13.90
N THR A 52 -20.04 -13.22 -14.92
CA THR A 52 -19.33 -12.01 -15.36
C THR A 52 -19.93 -10.72 -14.78
N GLU A 53 -21.05 -10.79 -14.07
CA GLU A 53 -21.84 -9.64 -13.61
C GLU A 53 -21.25 -8.89 -12.41
N ALA A 54 -20.20 -9.42 -11.78
CA ALA A 54 -19.56 -8.79 -10.61
C ALA A 54 -18.43 -7.81 -10.99
N PHE A 55 -18.32 -7.43 -12.26
CA PHE A 55 -17.08 -6.91 -12.83
C PHE A 55 -17.18 -5.51 -13.44
N SER A 56 -16.55 -4.53 -12.80
CA SER A 56 -16.14 -3.31 -13.50
C SER A 56 -14.82 -3.55 -14.23
N GLN A 57 -14.82 -3.36 -15.57
CA GLN A 57 -13.60 -3.34 -16.39
C GLN A 57 -12.57 -2.34 -15.85
N THR A 58 -13.04 -1.26 -15.22
CA THR A 58 -12.18 -0.26 -14.59
C THR A 58 -11.49 -0.79 -13.33
N SER A 59 -12.23 -1.44 -12.42
CA SER A 59 -11.64 -2.11 -11.24
C SER A 59 -10.54 -3.08 -11.64
N TRP A 60 -10.79 -3.84 -12.69
CA TRP A 60 -9.85 -4.82 -13.21
C TRP A 60 -8.61 -4.20 -13.83
N SER A 61 -8.77 -3.14 -14.61
CA SER A 61 -7.65 -2.39 -15.18
C SER A 61 -6.73 -1.84 -14.10
N ILE A 62 -7.31 -1.22 -13.05
CA ILE A 62 -6.55 -0.69 -11.90
C ILE A 62 -5.74 -1.79 -11.24
N ILE A 63 -6.39 -2.90 -10.90
CA ILE A 63 -5.73 -3.97 -10.15
C ILE A 63 -4.68 -4.65 -11.00
N ASN A 64 -4.91 -4.90 -12.29
CA ASN A 64 -3.87 -5.48 -13.14
C ASN A 64 -2.71 -4.53 -13.38
N LYS A 65 -2.95 -3.23 -13.51
CA LYS A 65 -1.87 -2.23 -13.59
C LYS A 65 -1.07 -2.22 -12.30
N PHE A 66 -1.73 -2.16 -11.15
CA PHE A 66 -1.07 -2.15 -9.85
C PHE A 66 -0.29 -3.45 -9.60
N TYR A 67 -0.90 -4.60 -9.89
CA TYR A 67 -0.29 -5.92 -9.76
C TYR A 67 0.96 -6.05 -10.63
N SER A 68 0.85 -5.66 -11.92
CA SER A 68 1.98 -5.74 -12.86
C SER A 68 3.15 -4.84 -12.46
N GLN A 69 2.88 -3.65 -11.91
CA GLN A 69 3.92 -2.71 -11.48
C GLN A 69 4.62 -3.16 -10.18
N ARG A 70 3.91 -3.82 -9.26
CA ARG A 70 4.41 -4.08 -7.90
C ARG A 70 4.87 -5.51 -7.66
N TYR A 71 4.32 -6.47 -8.41
CA TYR A 71 4.52 -7.90 -8.18
C TYR A 71 5.03 -8.61 -9.44
N VAL A 72 5.87 -7.93 -10.23
CA VAL A 72 6.49 -8.51 -11.44
C VAL A 72 7.21 -9.83 -11.12
N HIS A 73 7.91 -9.90 -9.98
CA HIS A 73 8.60 -11.10 -9.51
C HIS A 73 7.67 -12.27 -9.16
N LEU A 74 6.40 -12.02 -8.83
CA LEU A 74 5.43 -13.10 -8.63
C LEU A 74 4.96 -13.69 -9.97
N LYS A 75 5.04 -12.95 -11.08
CA LYS A 75 4.68 -13.46 -12.41
C LYS A 75 5.76 -14.36 -13.00
N GLU A 76 7.01 -14.09 -12.64
CA GLU A 76 8.18 -14.84 -13.09
C GLU A 76 8.28 -16.22 -12.42
N ASP A 77 7.55 -16.42 -11.31
CA ASP A 77 7.44 -17.70 -10.62
C ASP A 77 6.32 -18.55 -11.23
N ALA A 78 6.56 -19.84 -11.45
CA ALA A 78 5.63 -20.75 -12.12
C ALA A 78 4.31 -20.95 -11.35
N ALA A 79 4.29 -20.65 -10.05
CA ALA A 79 3.10 -20.66 -9.19
C ALA A 79 2.37 -19.29 -9.15
N GLY A 80 2.79 -18.34 -9.99
CA GLY A 80 2.34 -16.96 -10.02
C GLY A 80 0.94 -16.75 -10.57
N LEU A 81 0.30 -15.67 -10.14
CA LEU A 81 -0.89 -15.16 -10.80
C LEU A 81 -0.45 -14.42 -12.08
N GLU A 82 -0.66 -14.97 -13.27
CA GLU A 82 -0.29 -14.29 -14.51
C GLU A 82 -1.10 -12.98 -14.68
N ARG A 83 -2.41 -13.08 -14.45
CA ARG A 83 -3.39 -12.02 -14.65
C ARG A 83 -4.56 -12.20 -13.69
N VAL A 84 -5.09 -11.09 -13.15
CA VAL A 84 -6.24 -11.17 -12.24
C VAL A 84 -7.48 -11.61 -13.03
N PRO A 85 -8.22 -12.65 -12.60
CA PRO A 85 -9.46 -13.08 -13.24
C PRO A 85 -10.50 -11.95 -13.32
N LYS A 86 -11.30 -11.94 -14.38
CA LYS A 86 -12.33 -10.91 -14.56
C LYS A 86 -13.49 -11.06 -13.56
N ASN A 87 -13.78 -12.25 -13.05
CA ASN A 87 -14.85 -12.44 -12.06
C ASN A 87 -14.40 -12.21 -10.61
N PHE A 88 -13.32 -11.44 -10.37
CA PHE A 88 -12.88 -11.14 -9.01
C PHE A 88 -13.83 -10.16 -8.30
N VAL A 89 -14.11 -10.44 -7.03
CA VAL A 89 -14.85 -9.55 -6.12
C VAL A 89 -13.95 -8.90 -5.07
N ALA A 90 -12.82 -9.52 -4.78
CA ALA A 90 -11.78 -8.91 -3.96
C ALA A 90 -10.39 -9.33 -4.42
N PHE A 91 -9.43 -8.42 -4.27
CA PHE A 91 -8.01 -8.62 -4.51
C PHE A 91 -7.25 -8.18 -3.27
N SER A 92 -6.54 -9.11 -2.64
CA SER A 92 -5.78 -8.85 -1.41
C SER A 92 -4.29 -8.98 -1.69
N MET A 93 -3.49 -8.16 -1.04
CA MET A 93 -2.06 -8.06 -1.29
C MET A 93 -1.31 -7.71 0.00
N THR A 94 -0.16 -8.34 0.23
CA THR A 94 0.59 -8.20 1.49
C THR A 94 1.83 -7.35 1.37
N THR A 95 2.39 -6.94 2.52
CA THR A 95 3.80 -6.55 2.59
C THR A 95 4.68 -7.79 2.83
N PHE A 96 6.00 -7.65 2.63
CA PHE A 96 6.94 -8.78 2.57
C PHE A 96 6.88 -9.78 3.72
N ASP A 97 6.60 -9.30 4.93
CA ASP A 97 6.64 -10.10 6.15
C ASP A 97 5.33 -10.83 6.46
N PHE A 98 4.32 -10.68 5.59
CA PHE A 98 2.99 -11.24 5.74
C PHE A 98 2.59 -12.10 4.54
N LYS A 99 1.70 -13.06 4.81
CA LYS A 99 1.01 -13.87 3.79
C LYS A 99 -0.50 -13.79 4.02
N ILE A 100 -1.26 -14.26 3.03
CA ILE A 100 -2.71 -14.35 3.11
C ILE A 100 -3.07 -15.80 3.47
N GLY A 101 -3.89 -15.97 4.51
CA GLY A 101 -4.39 -17.25 4.97
C GLY A 101 -5.67 -17.67 4.23
N ALA A 102 -6.72 -18.02 4.98
CA ALA A 102 -7.88 -18.73 4.45
C ALA A 102 -8.88 -17.86 3.68
N HIS A 103 -8.82 -16.52 3.81
CA HIS A 103 -9.73 -15.61 3.13
C HIS A 103 -9.11 -14.22 2.88
N CYS A 104 -9.78 -13.37 2.09
CA CYS A 104 -9.26 -12.06 1.67
C CYS A 104 -8.87 -11.08 2.81
N HIS A 105 -9.37 -11.27 4.02
CA HIS A 105 -8.99 -10.45 5.19
C HIS A 105 -8.02 -11.14 6.15
N ASP A 106 -7.61 -12.37 5.85
CA ASP A 106 -6.79 -13.19 6.75
C ASP A 106 -5.32 -12.91 6.48
N PHE A 107 -4.83 -11.79 7.03
CA PHE A 107 -3.43 -11.46 6.96
C PHE A 107 -2.72 -12.08 8.15
N VAL A 108 -1.65 -12.83 7.90
CA VAL A 108 -0.86 -13.47 8.96
C VAL A 108 0.62 -13.22 8.73
N LEU A 109 1.38 -13.14 9.81
CA LEU A 109 2.84 -13.11 9.72
C LEU A 109 3.35 -14.40 9.08
N ARG A 110 4.42 -14.29 8.29
CA ARG A 110 5.12 -15.46 7.76
C ARG A 110 5.77 -16.27 8.88
N GLU A 111 5.99 -17.54 8.61
CA GLU A 111 6.53 -18.54 9.53
C GLU A 111 7.87 -18.14 10.14
N LYS A 112 8.72 -17.41 9.38
CA LYS A 112 9.98 -16.85 9.87
C LYS A 112 9.84 -15.89 11.07
N HIS A 113 8.63 -15.41 11.32
CA HIS A 113 8.26 -14.54 12.45
C HIS A 113 7.38 -15.28 13.47
N ALA A 114 7.43 -16.61 13.51
CA ALA A 114 6.72 -17.40 14.50
C ALA A 114 7.04 -16.95 15.93
N GLY A 115 6.02 -16.88 16.79
CA GLY A 115 6.15 -16.46 18.18
C GLY A 115 6.05 -14.94 18.41
N VAL A 116 6.07 -14.12 17.35
CA VAL A 116 5.76 -12.68 17.47
C VAL A 116 4.29 -12.52 17.87
N LYS A 117 4.05 -11.77 18.94
CA LYS A 117 2.71 -11.47 19.45
C LYS A 117 2.22 -10.10 19.02
N GLY A 118 0.92 -10.03 18.76
CA GLY A 118 0.21 -8.83 18.36
C GLY A 118 -1.21 -9.15 17.93
N HIS A 119 -1.90 -8.16 17.40
CA HIS A 119 -3.27 -8.33 16.91
C HIS A 119 -3.49 -7.53 15.63
N MET A 120 -4.45 -7.97 14.81
CA MET A 120 -4.83 -7.25 13.60
C MET A 120 -5.87 -6.18 13.89
N THR A 121 -5.73 -5.04 13.22
CA THR A 121 -6.77 -4.03 13.05
C THR A 121 -6.94 -3.70 11.57
N TYR A 122 -8.06 -3.07 11.24
CA TYR A 122 -8.50 -2.83 9.88
C TYR A 122 -8.98 -1.39 9.75
N LYS A 123 -8.62 -0.75 8.64
CA LYS A 123 -9.05 0.62 8.36
C LYS A 123 -9.47 0.73 6.91
N ARG A 124 -10.69 1.19 6.68
CA ARG A 124 -11.11 1.56 5.34
C ARG A 124 -10.38 2.81 4.90
N LEU A 125 -9.93 2.84 3.66
CA LEU A 125 -9.28 4.01 3.05
C LEU A 125 -10.25 4.71 2.12
N THR A 126 -11.02 3.91 1.37
CA THR A 126 -12.10 4.35 0.51
C THR A 126 -13.31 3.42 0.71
N LYS A 127 -14.31 3.52 -0.16
CA LYS A 127 -15.44 2.57 -0.12
C LYS A 127 -15.00 1.13 -0.44
N THR A 128 -13.99 1.00 -1.29
CA THR A 128 -13.54 -0.21 -1.98
C THR A 128 -12.13 -0.64 -1.54
N VAL A 129 -11.41 0.19 -0.79
CA VAL A 129 -10.07 -0.14 -0.30
C VAL A 129 -10.07 -0.22 1.22
N GLN A 130 -9.48 -1.28 1.76
CA GLN A 130 -9.24 -1.48 3.19
C GLN A 130 -7.79 -1.90 3.42
N ALA A 131 -7.14 -1.26 4.39
CA ALA A 131 -5.85 -1.70 4.92
C ALA A 131 -6.05 -2.60 6.14
N ALA A 132 -5.14 -3.55 6.31
CA ALA A 132 -4.98 -4.36 7.51
C ALA A 132 -3.63 -4.03 8.14
N TYR A 133 -3.63 -3.83 9.46
CA TYR A 133 -2.45 -3.50 10.22
C TYR A 133 -2.21 -4.51 11.33
N PHE A 134 -0.96 -4.93 11.49
CA PHE A 134 -0.50 -5.71 12.62
C PHE A 134 0.02 -4.78 13.70
N ASN A 135 -0.61 -4.83 14.88
CA ASN A 135 -0.21 -4.07 16.05
C ASN A 135 0.61 -4.98 16.97
N HIS A 136 1.92 -4.75 16.97
CA HIS A 136 2.85 -5.47 17.82
C HIS A 136 2.70 -5.02 19.27
N GLU A 137 2.95 -5.91 20.24
CA GLU A 137 2.94 -5.61 21.68
C GLU A 137 3.83 -4.42 22.11
N ASN A 138 4.81 -4.02 21.29
CA ASN A 138 5.68 -2.86 21.57
C ASN A 138 5.06 -1.51 21.14
N GLY A 139 3.78 -1.52 20.74
CA GLY A 139 3.05 -0.33 20.31
C GLY A 139 3.31 0.08 18.85
N ILE A 140 4.08 -0.70 18.10
CA ILE A 140 4.37 -0.38 16.70
C ILE A 140 3.35 -1.04 15.79
N GLN A 141 2.73 -0.22 14.94
CA GLN A 141 1.82 -0.64 13.89
C GLN A 141 2.55 -0.85 12.56
N TYR A 142 2.30 -2.00 11.93
CA TYR A 142 2.87 -2.43 10.65
C TYR A 142 1.76 -2.69 9.64
N LEU A 143 1.96 -2.32 8.37
CA LEU A 143 0.99 -2.65 7.31
C LEU A 143 1.11 -4.14 6.99
N ALA A 144 0.09 -4.93 7.30
CA ALA A 144 0.02 -6.34 6.95
C ALA A 144 -0.32 -6.51 5.45
N GLY A 145 -1.29 -5.72 4.98
CA GLY A 145 -1.70 -5.73 3.60
C GLY A 145 -2.88 -4.82 3.29
N VAL A 146 -3.35 -4.89 2.06
CA VAL A 146 -4.48 -4.11 1.54
C VAL A 146 -5.41 -5.03 0.77
N THR A 147 -6.72 -4.87 0.98
CA THR A 147 -7.78 -5.54 0.23
C THR A 147 -8.53 -4.49 -0.60
N TYR A 148 -8.63 -4.74 -1.89
CA TYR A 148 -9.45 -3.99 -2.84
C TYR A 148 -10.71 -4.81 -3.17
N TYR A 149 -11.88 -4.20 -3.09
CA TYR A 149 -13.17 -4.79 -3.46
C TYR A 149 -13.58 -4.24 -4.83
N SER A 150 -14.00 -5.11 -5.75
CA SER A 150 -14.49 -4.66 -7.05
C SER A 150 -15.78 -3.85 -6.90
N VAL A 151 -16.01 -2.93 -7.85
CA VAL A 151 -17.31 -2.24 -7.96
C VAL A 151 -18.16 -2.92 -9.03
N PRO A 152 -19.49 -2.95 -8.86
CA PRO A 152 -20.40 -3.36 -9.93
C PRO A 152 -20.18 -2.50 -11.19
N SER A 153 -20.35 -3.09 -12.37
CA SER A 153 -20.14 -2.43 -13.68
C SER A 153 -20.95 -1.13 -13.84
N GLU A 154 -22.12 -1.07 -13.20
CA GLU A 154 -23.05 0.06 -13.25
C GLU A 154 -22.68 1.22 -12.31
N SER A 155 -21.71 1.03 -11.41
CA SER A 155 -21.26 2.08 -10.50
C SER A 155 -20.41 3.10 -11.24
N LYS A 156 -20.79 4.39 -11.18
CA LYS A 156 -19.99 5.48 -11.77
C LYS A 156 -18.56 5.47 -11.22
N ALA A 157 -17.63 5.64 -12.16
CA ALA A 157 -16.18 5.45 -12.07
C ALA A 157 -15.43 6.45 -11.17
N ASP A 158 -16.15 7.29 -10.42
CA ASP A 158 -15.64 8.58 -9.92
C ASP A 158 -14.52 8.46 -8.86
N TYR A 159 -14.26 7.27 -8.32
CA TYR A 159 -13.29 7.06 -7.22
C TYR A 159 -12.15 6.09 -7.55
N HIS A 160 -12.05 5.62 -8.78
CA HIS A 160 -11.02 4.66 -9.18
C HIS A 160 -9.59 5.19 -9.05
N CYS A 161 -9.38 6.46 -9.39
CA CYS A 161 -8.11 7.14 -9.20
C CYS A 161 -7.77 7.28 -7.71
N ALA A 162 -8.75 7.62 -6.87
CA ALA A 162 -8.58 7.69 -5.42
C ALA A 162 -8.19 6.33 -4.84
N ASP A 163 -8.86 5.25 -5.25
CA ASP A 163 -8.56 3.90 -4.76
C ASP A 163 -7.11 3.51 -5.04
N ARG A 164 -6.67 3.69 -6.29
CA ARG A 164 -5.27 3.40 -6.67
C ARG A 164 -4.30 4.25 -5.86
N HIS A 165 -4.56 5.55 -5.75
CA HIS A 165 -3.68 6.47 -5.03
C HIS A 165 -3.59 6.10 -3.54
N MET A 166 -4.72 5.81 -2.90
CA MET A 166 -4.77 5.39 -1.50
C MET A 166 -4.02 4.09 -1.26
N MET A 167 -4.18 3.09 -2.15
CA MET A 167 -3.39 1.85 -2.07
C MET A 167 -1.89 2.15 -2.12
N VAL A 168 -1.44 2.92 -3.12
CA VAL A 168 -0.01 3.31 -3.25
C VAL A 168 0.47 4.02 -1.99
N GLN A 169 -0.27 5.01 -1.49
CA GLN A 169 0.13 5.78 -0.32
C GLN A 169 0.28 4.91 0.93
N GLU A 170 -0.61 3.94 1.17
CA GLU A 170 -0.43 3.03 2.31
C GLU A 170 0.87 2.25 2.23
N PHE A 171 1.17 1.68 1.06
CA PHE A 171 2.40 0.92 0.87
C PHE A 171 3.65 1.79 1.03
N VAL A 172 3.61 3.04 0.56
CA VAL A 172 4.74 3.97 0.68
C VAL A 172 4.93 4.43 2.13
N ARG A 173 3.84 4.73 2.86
CA ARG A 173 3.92 5.22 4.26
C ARG A 173 4.16 4.11 5.28
N ALA A 174 3.95 2.85 4.90
CA ALA A 174 4.01 1.69 5.78
C ALA A 174 5.34 1.59 6.55
N LYS A 175 5.25 1.14 7.81
CA LYS A 175 6.42 0.53 8.45
C LYS A 175 6.52 -0.88 7.94
N HIS A 176 7.73 -1.28 7.58
CA HIS A 176 8.01 -2.69 7.38
C HIS A 176 8.34 -3.33 8.72
N PHE A 177 7.95 -4.59 8.84
CA PHE A 177 8.14 -5.36 10.06
C PHE A 177 9.63 -5.50 10.38
N THR A 178 10.42 -5.80 9.35
CA THR A 178 11.89 -5.72 9.39
C THR A 178 12.41 -4.31 9.12
N ASN A 179 13.44 -3.89 9.88
CA ASN A 179 14.13 -2.62 9.64
C ASN A 179 14.93 -2.72 8.34
N VAL A 180 14.51 -1.97 7.33
CA VAL A 180 15.19 -1.90 6.02
C VAL A 180 15.69 -0.49 5.80
N ASN A 181 16.87 -0.35 5.20
CA ASN A 181 17.39 0.94 4.81
C ASN A 181 16.45 1.62 3.81
N ARG A 182 15.91 2.80 4.17
CA ARG A 182 15.01 3.54 3.27
C ARG A 182 15.67 3.92 1.94
N GLY A 183 16.99 4.12 1.94
CA GLY A 183 17.75 4.45 0.74
C GLY A 183 17.74 3.34 -0.33
N LEU A 184 17.48 2.10 0.08
CA LEU A 184 17.45 0.93 -0.81
C LEU A 184 16.02 0.58 -1.27
N ARG A 185 15.02 1.37 -0.87
CA ARG A 185 13.64 1.13 -1.28
C ARG A 185 13.42 1.62 -2.70
N LYS A 186 12.77 0.80 -3.53
CA LYS A 186 12.35 1.18 -4.89
C LYS A 186 11.67 2.57 -4.94
N TYR A 187 10.68 2.82 -4.08
CA TYR A 187 10.01 4.14 -4.03
C TYR A 187 10.92 5.32 -3.67
N TYR A 188 11.97 5.07 -2.87
CA TYR A 188 12.94 6.11 -2.56
C TYR A 188 13.93 6.30 -3.70
N ILE A 189 14.38 5.22 -4.34
CA ILE A 189 15.29 5.27 -5.49
C ILE A 189 14.62 6.05 -6.63
N ASP A 190 13.41 5.62 -7.01
CA ASP A 190 12.67 6.12 -8.18
C ASP A 190 12.06 7.50 -7.93
N TYR A 191 11.46 7.73 -6.74
CA TYR A 191 10.64 8.92 -6.49
C TYR A 191 11.08 9.76 -5.30
N LYS A 192 12.19 9.41 -4.63
CA LYS A 192 12.65 10.07 -3.39
C LYS A 192 11.55 10.16 -2.31
N LYS A 193 10.65 9.17 -2.28
CA LYS A 193 9.52 9.08 -1.34
C LYS A 193 9.74 7.94 -0.34
N TYR A 194 9.41 8.17 0.92
CA TYR A 194 9.49 7.14 1.97
C TYR A 194 8.47 7.36 3.10
N GLY A 195 8.15 6.30 3.83
CA GLY A 195 7.25 6.35 4.97
C GLY A 195 7.96 6.56 6.30
N ARG A 196 7.39 7.40 7.18
CA ARG A 196 7.77 7.47 8.60
C ARG A 196 6.59 7.87 9.48
N TYR A 197 6.72 7.62 10.78
CA TYR A 197 5.84 8.26 11.77
C TYR A 197 6.36 9.69 12.00
N CYS A 198 5.49 10.68 11.90
CA CYS A 198 5.84 12.08 12.14
C CYS A 198 5.11 12.55 13.39
N GLU A 199 5.87 12.80 14.45
CA GLU A 199 5.36 13.22 15.76
C GLU A 199 4.59 14.53 15.67
N ALA A 200 5.05 15.47 14.83
CA ALA A 200 4.42 16.77 14.65
C ALA A 200 2.96 16.68 14.14
N VAL A 201 2.62 15.61 13.42
CA VAL A 201 1.25 15.37 12.92
C VAL A 201 0.57 14.16 13.58
N GLY A 202 1.26 13.47 14.50
CA GLY A 202 0.72 12.31 15.22
C GLY A 202 0.36 11.09 14.36
N ARG A 203 0.89 10.99 13.12
CA ARG A 203 0.56 9.90 12.20
C ARG A 203 1.71 9.48 11.30
N ARG A 204 1.53 8.35 10.62
CA ARG A 204 2.37 7.97 9.48
C ARG A 204 2.12 8.87 8.28
N VAL A 205 3.21 9.29 7.65
CA VAL A 205 3.23 10.20 6.50
C VAL A 205 4.08 9.60 5.39
N VAL A 206 3.77 9.97 4.16
CA VAL A 206 4.71 9.87 3.04
C VAL A 206 5.54 11.15 3.06
N VAL A 207 6.86 11.00 3.15
CA VAL A 207 7.81 12.11 3.04
C VAL A 207 8.37 12.11 1.62
N TYR A 208 8.35 13.28 0.98
CA TYR A 208 9.01 13.54 -0.29
C TYR A 208 10.26 14.37 -0.07
N ALA A 209 11.40 13.85 -0.55
CA ALA A 209 12.73 14.43 -0.41
C ALA A 209 13.39 14.71 -1.77
N GLY A 210 12.61 14.77 -2.85
CA GLY A 210 13.10 14.99 -4.22
C GLY A 210 12.78 16.37 -4.80
N LYS A 211 12.23 17.30 -4.01
CA LYS A 211 11.95 18.64 -4.51
C LYS A 211 13.24 19.35 -4.97
N PRO A 212 13.23 20.10 -6.09
CA PRO A 212 14.40 20.83 -6.57
C PRO A 212 14.97 21.85 -5.59
N ASP A 213 14.12 22.45 -4.76
CA ASP A 213 14.50 23.41 -3.71
C ASP A 213 15.09 22.76 -2.44
N GLY A 214 15.18 21.42 -2.41
CA GLY A 214 15.65 20.66 -1.25
C GLY A 214 14.67 20.63 -0.07
N GLN A 215 13.46 21.16 -0.22
CA GLN A 215 12.45 21.17 0.84
C GLN A 215 11.90 19.77 1.09
N ILE A 216 11.91 19.36 2.35
CA ILE A 216 11.29 18.10 2.80
C ILE A 216 9.83 18.35 3.15
N CYS A 217 8.93 17.63 2.48
CA CYS A 217 7.49 17.80 2.62
C CYS A 217 6.76 16.48 2.86
N HIS A 218 5.58 16.56 3.47
CA HIS A 218 4.59 15.50 3.46
C HIS A 218 3.83 15.53 2.15
N VAL A 219 3.56 14.35 1.60
CA VAL A 219 2.64 14.16 0.48
C VAL A 219 1.30 13.71 1.05
N ASP A 220 0.30 14.60 0.97
CA ASP A 220 -1.05 14.34 1.45
C ASP A 220 -2.01 14.32 0.26
N PHE A 221 -2.82 13.26 0.15
CA PHE A 221 -3.82 13.13 -0.89
C PHE A 221 -5.22 13.28 -0.32
N ASP A 222 -6.01 14.13 -0.95
CA ASP A 222 -7.42 14.29 -0.66
C ASP A 222 -8.25 13.41 -1.62
N PRO A 223 -8.89 12.33 -1.12
CA PRO A 223 -9.68 11.43 -1.95
C PRO A 223 -11.00 12.03 -2.44
N VAL A 224 -11.41 13.19 -1.95
CA VAL A 224 -12.61 13.91 -2.39
C VAL A 224 -12.30 14.88 -3.52
N THR A 225 -11.22 15.65 -3.40
CA THR A 225 -10.80 16.59 -4.46
C THR A 225 -9.87 15.94 -5.50
N LEU A 226 -9.37 14.73 -5.22
CA LEU A 226 -8.36 14.02 -6.00
C LEU A 226 -7.07 14.82 -6.18
N ARG A 227 -6.75 15.68 -5.20
CA ARG A 227 -5.56 16.54 -5.23
C ARG A 227 -4.51 16.03 -4.27
N THR A 228 -3.27 16.06 -4.73
CA THR A 228 -2.09 15.88 -3.91
C THR A 228 -1.61 17.25 -3.45
N THR A 229 -1.24 17.36 -2.18
CA THR A 229 -0.64 18.56 -1.60
C THR A 229 0.69 18.22 -0.95
N ASN A 230 1.63 19.14 -1.05
CA ASN A 230 2.99 19.00 -0.51
C ASN A 230 3.18 20.01 0.63
N ASN A 231 3.13 19.52 1.87
CA ASN A 231 3.21 20.36 3.07
C ASN A 231 4.59 20.25 3.71
N GLY A 232 5.35 21.35 3.77
CA GLY A 232 6.69 21.38 4.38
C GLY A 232 6.66 20.94 5.84
N CYS A 233 7.64 20.13 6.27
CA CYS A 233 7.69 19.66 7.66
C CYS A 233 9.12 19.69 8.23
N ALA A 234 9.33 20.56 9.23
CA ALA A 234 10.62 20.70 9.89
C ALA A 234 11.06 19.42 10.64
N ASN A 235 10.13 18.69 11.26
CA ASN A 235 10.45 17.43 11.96
C ASN A 235 10.98 16.38 10.98
N CYS A 236 10.29 16.18 9.84
CA CYS A 236 10.76 15.29 8.77
C CYS A 236 12.05 15.80 8.12
N GLY A 237 12.24 17.11 7.99
CA GLY A 237 13.49 17.68 7.49
C GLY A 237 14.69 17.37 8.38
N LYS A 238 14.53 17.46 9.71
CA LYS A 238 15.58 17.07 10.68
C LYS A 238 15.87 15.57 10.63
N ASP A 239 14.84 14.73 10.61
CA ASP A 239 14.98 13.28 10.46
C ASP A 239 15.71 12.89 9.17
N PHE A 240 15.37 13.55 8.06
CA PHE A 240 16.01 13.31 6.78
C PHE A 240 17.51 13.59 6.83
N LYS A 241 17.90 14.77 7.34
CA LYS A 241 19.30 15.20 7.43
C LYS A 241 20.14 14.34 8.39
N ASN A 242 19.55 13.90 9.49
CA ASN A 242 20.27 13.21 10.55
C ASN A 242 20.23 11.69 10.44
N TYR A 243 19.57 11.14 9.42
CA TYR A 243 19.37 9.71 9.31
C TYR A 243 20.67 8.96 9.05
N LYS A 244 20.88 7.96 9.91
CA LYS A 244 21.91 6.95 9.76
C LYS A 244 21.22 5.60 9.85
N PHE A 245 21.43 4.76 8.84
CA PHE A 245 20.94 3.40 8.91
C PHE A 245 21.90 2.58 9.77
N GLU A 246 21.48 2.24 10.98
CA GLU A 246 22.22 1.32 11.82
C GLU A 246 21.80 -0.11 11.48
N THR A 247 22.70 -0.85 10.84
CA THR A 247 22.58 -2.29 10.77
C THR A 247 22.69 -2.82 12.19
N LYS A 248 21.61 -3.39 12.73
CA LYS A 248 21.70 -4.14 13.98
C LYS A 248 22.71 -5.27 13.75
N LYS A 249 23.94 -5.14 14.26
CA LYS A 249 24.88 -6.26 14.37
C LYS A 249 24.17 -7.36 15.16
N LYS A 250 24.30 -8.63 14.74
CA LYS A 250 23.62 -9.86 15.23
C LYS A 250 23.64 -10.13 16.75
N LYS A 251 24.04 -9.19 17.62
CA LYS A 251 24.22 -9.40 19.08
C LYS A 251 22.96 -9.30 19.95
N GLN A 252 21.74 -9.41 19.39
CA GLN A 252 20.50 -9.41 20.21
C GLN A 252 19.46 -10.46 19.77
N VAL A 253 19.90 -11.58 19.21
CA VAL A 253 19.00 -12.73 18.94
C VAL A 253 18.97 -13.73 20.11
N GLU A 254 19.92 -13.70 21.05
CA GLU A 254 19.88 -14.59 22.23
C GLU A 254 18.84 -14.23 23.31
N LYS A 255 18.15 -13.08 23.20
CA LYS A 255 16.98 -12.75 24.05
C LYS A 255 15.65 -12.73 23.29
N GLN A 256 15.66 -13.01 21.99
CA GLN A 256 14.48 -13.08 21.14
C GLN A 256 14.60 -14.38 20.36
N GLY A 257 14.02 -15.46 20.87
CA GLY A 257 14.19 -16.83 20.35
C GLY A 257 13.83 -16.97 18.86
N VAL A 258 14.80 -16.67 18.01
CA VAL A 258 14.73 -16.77 16.56
C VAL A 258 15.97 -17.55 16.12
N VAL A 259 15.73 -18.76 15.63
CA VAL A 259 16.74 -19.56 14.93
C VAL A 259 17.03 -18.85 13.60
N THR A 260 18.29 -18.48 13.38
CA THR A 260 18.73 -17.98 12.07
C THR A 260 19.37 -19.10 11.29
N GLU A 261 18.84 -19.40 10.10
CA GLU A 261 19.61 -19.97 9.00
C GLU A 261 19.42 -19.11 7.73
N ASP A 262 20.57 -18.57 7.31
CA ASP A 262 21.10 -18.29 5.97
C ASP A 262 20.34 -17.51 4.87
N GLY A 263 21.10 -16.60 4.26
CA GLY A 263 20.99 -16.24 2.84
C GLY A 263 20.35 -14.88 2.53
N PHE A 264 21.13 -13.80 2.61
CA PHE A 264 20.84 -12.60 1.82
C PHE A 264 22.12 -12.17 1.08
N ASP A 265 22.47 -12.96 0.06
CA ASP A 265 23.40 -12.52 -0.97
C ASP A 265 22.62 -11.83 -2.09
N THR A 266 23.06 -10.60 -2.38
CA THR A 266 22.96 -9.86 -3.64
C THR A 266 21.70 -10.06 -4.50
N LEU A 267 20.86 -9.02 -4.55
CA LEU A 267 19.91 -8.85 -5.66
C LEU A 267 20.64 -8.47 -6.95
N PRO A 268 20.19 -8.94 -8.13
CA PRO A 268 20.82 -8.67 -9.41
C PRO A 268 20.68 -7.20 -9.84
N GLU A 269 21.64 -6.78 -10.66
CA GLU A 269 21.73 -5.49 -11.32
C GLU A 269 20.48 -5.24 -12.19
N VAL A 270 19.70 -4.21 -11.84
CA VAL A 270 18.48 -3.86 -12.57
C VAL A 270 18.85 -2.93 -13.73
N THR A 271 18.68 -3.41 -14.96
CA THR A 271 18.74 -2.60 -16.18
C THR A 271 17.61 -1.58 -16.20
N GLU A 272 17.94 -0.34 -16.57
CA GLU A 272 17.00 0.78 -16.70
C GLU A 272 15.83 0.44 -17.64
N SER A 273 14.63 0.29 -17.08
CA SER A 273 13.40 0.41 -17.86
C SER A 273 13.02 1.89 -17.95
N LYS A 274 13.34 2.50 -19.09
CA LYS A 274 12.74 3.77 -19.50
C LYS A 274 11.33 3.45 -19.97
N ASP A 275 10.32 3.84 -19.19
CA ASP A 275 8.95 4.21 -19.60
C ASP A 275 8.04 4.27 -18.36
N ASP A 276 8.08 5.39 -17.63
CA ASP A 276 7.09 5.70 -16.59
C ASP A 276 6.65 7.17 -16.71
N ASP A 277 5.70 7.42 -17.62
CA ASP A 277 5.14 8.75 -17.92
C ASP A 277 4.00 9.19 -16.97
N PHE A 278 3.90 8.64 -15.76
CA PHE A 278 2.78 8.98 -14.85
C PHE A 278 3.04 10.23 -13.99
N ASP A 279 4.24 10.41 -13.44
CA ASP A 279 4.54 11.58 -12.59
C ASP A 279 4.71 12.87 -13.43
N LYS A 280 5.03 12.76 -14.73
CA LYS A 280 5.13 13.92 -15.64
C LYS A 280 3.78 14.60 -15.94
N LEU A 281 2.66 13.92 -15.69
CA LEU A 281 1.32 14.50 -15.88
C LEU A 281 0.88 15.42 -14.73
N GLU A 282 1.50 15.30 -13.55
CA GLU A 282 1.23 16.18 -12.40
C GLU A 282 2.14 17.42 -12.44
N ASP A 283 3.42 17.28 -12.79
CA ASP A 283 4.35 18.42 -12.87
C ASP A 283 4.06 19.37 -14.06
N ALA A 284 3.49 18.85 -15.16
CA ALA A 284 3.16 19.68 -16.33
C ALA A 284 1.94 20.61 -16.11
N LYS A 285 1.15 20.38 -15.05
CA LYS A 285 0.03 21.26 -14.68
C LYS A 285 0.45 22.42 -13.79
N GLU A 286 1.36 22.20 -12.82
CA GLU A 286 1.88 23.29 -11.98
C GLU A 286 2.70 24.32 -12.78
N ALA A 287 3.36 23.92 -13.88
CA ALA A 287 4.11 24.84 -14.74
C ALA A 287 3.23 25.77 -15.61
N LYS A 288 1.94 25.44 -15.82
CA LYS A 288 1.04 26.25 -16.67
C LYS A 288 0.27 27.33 -15.90
N ASP A 289 0.15 27.20 -14.58
CA ASP A 289 -0.57 28.16 -13.74
C ASP A 289 0.35 29.23 -13.10
N ALA A 290 1.66 29.19 -13.40
CA ALA A 290 2.67 30.13 -12.88
C ALA A 290 3.19 31.16 -13.91
N ALA A 291 2.51 31.34 -15.04
CA ALA A 291 2.85 32.43 -15.97
C ALA A 291 2.27 33.76 -15.46
N PRO A 292 3.09 34.80 -15.20
CA PRO A 292 2.58 36.11 -14.85
C PRO A 292 1.87 36.72 -16.06
N ALA A 293 0.64 37.20 -15.86
CA ALA A 293 -0.03 38.06 -16.81
C ALA A 293 0.86 39.29 -17.08
N LYS A 294 1.23 39.48 -18.34
CA LYS A 294 1.70 40.77 -18.87
C LYS A 294 0.53 41.47 -19.53
#